data_AF-A0A1R1X921-F1
#
_entry.id   AF-A0A1R1X921-F1
#
_cell.length_a   1.000
_cell.length_b   1.000
_cell.length_c   1.000
_cell.angle_alpha   90.00
_cell.angle_beta   90.00
_cell.angle_gamma   90.00
#
_symmetry.space_group_name_H-M   'P 1'
#
loop_
_entity.id
_entity.type
_entity.pdbx_description
1 polymer ?
#
loop_
_entity_poly.entity_id
_entity_poly.type
_entity_poly.pdbx_seq_one_letter_code
_entity_poly.pdbx_strand_id
1 'polypeptide(L)'
;MLKIRFKSDSDIISIKSIEDLERKGFTHHNFMEFMYNFEFMSDKLIKKGSISVANRSNLVIKAIPIDIIDRIGDKIYDTEECLLNYDLLVPIIRNEINSQKRIKILKQESNIIHSAQEEPQLTIQNPHLPHFLTKKVGSIPTPSPPMKEKGSEDIKSLINQINAMSLAIKRIEERSTYTHSTNKDFRSFRDHSKPKMCLL
;
A
#
# COMPACT_ATOMS: atom_id res chain seq x y z
N MET A 1 26.26 10.56 -0.38
CA MET A 1 26.20 11.26 0.93
C MET A 1 26.50 10.36 2.14
N LEU A 2 26.27 9.03 2.10
CA LEU A 2 26.58 8.12 3.24
C LEU A 2 28.06 8.11 3.67
N LYS A 3 29.01 8.13 2.72
CA LYS A 3 30.45 8.07 3.03
C LYS A 3 31.00 9.27 3.82
N ILE A 4 30.34 10.43 3.75
CA ILE A 4 30.81 11.65 4.43
C ILE A 4 30.51 11.58 5.94
N ARG A 5 29.44 10.87 6.34
CA ARG A 5 28.98 10.83 7.74
C ARG A 5 29.76 9.89 8.65
N PHE A 6 30.35 8.82 8.11
CA PHE A 6 31.16 7.88 8.90
C PHE A 6 32.54 8.42 9.31
N LYS A 7 33.02 9.50 8.67
CA LYS A 7 34.37 10.04 8.92
C LYS A 7 34.43 11.25 9.83
N SER A 8 33.29 11.82 10.21
CA SER A 8 33.30 13.03 11.01
C SER A 8 32.24 12.92 12.08
N ASP A 9 32.71 12.76 13.32
CA ASP A 9 31.97 12.89 14.56
C ASP A 9 31.55 14.36 14.77
N SER A 10 30.98 14.95 13.72
CA SER A 10 30.83 16.38 13.61
C SER A 10 29.62 16.80 14.41
N ASP A 11 29.82 17.80 15.26
CA ASP A 11 28.79 18.56 15.95
C ASP A 11 27.88 19.38 15.02
N ILE A 12 27.86 19.05 13.72
CA ILE A 12 27.09 19.74 12.68
C ILE A 12 25.57 19.55 12.86
N ILE A 13 25.13 18.46 13.49
CA ILE A 13 23.70 18.23 13.74
C ILE A 13 23.23 19.11 14.89
N SER A 14 22.41 20.10 14.53
CA SER A 14 21.73 21.03 15.43
C SER A 14 20.22 20.95 15.25
N ILE A 15 19.45 21.64 16.11
CA ILE A 15 17.99 21.75 15.99
C ILE A 15 17.60 22.31 14.61
N LYS A 16 18.33 23.32 14.11
CA LYS A 16 18.10 23.86 12.75
C LYS A 16 18.20 22.81 11.66
N SER A 17 19.14 21.88 11.79
CA SER A 17 19.35 20.83 10.77
C SER A 17 18.14 19.89 10.64
N ILE A 18 17.46 19.57 11.76
CA ILE A 18 16.26 18.74 11.73
C ILE A 18 15.02 19.53 11.31
N GLU A 19 14.92 20.82 11.67
CA GLU A 19 13.85 21.72 11.21
C GLU A 19 13.92 21.96 9.69
N ASP A 20 15.12 22.11 9.14
CA ASP A 20 15.33 22.23 7.68
C ASP A 20 14.92 20.94 6.96
N LEU A 21 15.22 19.78 7.55
CA LEU A 21 14.81 18.48 7.02
C LEU A 21 13.28 18.31 7.09
N GLU A 22 12.67 18.69 8.21
CA GLU A 22 11.21 18.69 8.42
C GLU A 22 10.52 19.56 7.38
N ARG A 23 10.97 20.81 7.21
CA ARG A 23 10.40 21.78 6.26
C ARG A 23 10.48 21.29 4.82
N LYS A 24 11.57 20.60 4.47
CA LYS A 24 11.72 19.99 3.14
C LYS A 24 10.74 18.84 2.93
N GLY A 25 10.35 18.16 4.00
CA GLY A 25 9.46 17.01 3.98
C GLY A 25 10.00 15.87 3.12
N PHE A 26 9.09 14.98 2.72
CA PHE A 26 9.40 13.88 1.81
C PHE A 26 8.32 13.68 0.75
N THR A 27 8.65 12.87 -0.24
CA THR A 27 7.77 12.37 -1.29
C THR A 27 7.94 10.85 -1.35
N HIS A 28 7.16 10.16 -2.19
CA HIS A 28 7.33 8.71 -2.37
C HIS A 28 8.75 8.30 -2.82
N HIS A 29 9.46 9.16 -3.54
CA HIS A 29 10.75 8.84 -4.14
C HIS A 29 11.90 8.92 -3.14
N ASN A 30 11.85 9.87 -2.21
CA ASN A 30 12.93 10.13 -1.24
C ASN A 30 12.57 9.75 0.20
N PHE A 31 11.40 9.14 0.45
CA PHE A 31 10.96 8.72 1.78
C PHE A 31 12.02 7.96 2.58
N MET A 32 12.68 6.96 1.98
CA MET A 32 13.67 6.15 2.69
C MET A 32 14.91 6.95 3.08
N GLU A 33 15.35 7.87 2.21
CA GLU A 33 16.47 8.76 2.50
C GLU A 33 16.10 9.77 3.60
N PHE A 34 14.88 10.33 3.53
CA PHE A 34 14.34 11.18 4.58
C PHE A 34 14.33 10.46 5.93
N MET A 35 13.75 9.27 6.01
CA MET A 35 13.66 8.50 7.26
C MET A 35 15.04 8.22 7.84
N TYR A 36 15.99 7.78 7.01
CA TYR A 36 17.36 7.54 7.47
C TYR A 36 18.03 8.80 8.03
N ASN A 37 17.86 9.95 7.34
CA ASN A 37 18.41 11.22 7.80
C ASN A 37 17.74 11.70 9.08
N PHE A 38 16.42 11.58 9.15
CA PHE A 38 15.61 11.99 10.28
C PHE A 38 15.93 11.16 11.53
N GLU A 39 16.00 9.83 11.40
CA GLU A 39 16.39 8.92 12.49
C GLU A 39 17.77 9.24 13.02
N PHE A 40 18.75 9.37 12.12
CA PHE A 40 20.12 9.70 12.51
C PHE A 40 20.22 11.05 13.25
N MET A 41 19.55 12.10 12.75
CA MET A 41 19.57 13.42 13.36
C MET A 41 18.83 13.44 14.70
N SER A 42 17.61 12.88 14.73
CA SER A 42 16.78 12.85 15.93
C SER A 42 17.43 12.02 17.04
N ASP A 43 18.00 10.85 16.75
CA ASP A 43 18.73 10.04 17.74
C ASP A 43 19.92 10.80 18.33
N LYS A 44 20.68 11.54 17.49
CA LYS A 44 21.81 12.35 17.97
C LYS A 44 21.33 13.51 18.85
N LEU A 45 20.23 14.17 18.49
CA LEU A 45 19.66 15.28 19.26
C LEU A 45 19.04 14.81 20.59
N ILE A 46 18.40 13.63 20.61
CA ILE A 46 17.86 13.01 21.82
C ILE A 46 19.00 12.66 22.78
N LYS A 47 20.08 12.03 22.28
CA LYS A 47 21.26 11.71 23.09
C LYS A 47 21.93 12.95 23.68
N LYS A 48 21.89 14.08 22.98
CA LYS A 48 22.37 15.39 23.45
C LYS A 48 21.40 16.11 24.39
N GLY A 49 20.19 15.58 24.61
CA GLY A 49 19.14 16.24 25.40
C GLY A 49 18.52 17.47 24.72
N SER A 50 18.77 17.68 23.42
CA SER A 50 18.29 18.85 22.68
C SER A 50 16.82 18.74 22.27
N ILE A 51 16.30 17.50 22.13
CA ILE A 51 14.88 17.22 21.90
C ILE A 51 14.44 16.04 22.77
N SER A 52 13.17 16.01 23.16
CA SER A 52 12.58 14.86 23.85
C SER A 52 12.14 13.77 22.88
N VAL A 53 11.89 12.56 23.39
CA VAL A 53 11.31 11.46 22.60
C VAL A 53 9.91 11.83 22.08
N ALA A 54 9.11 12.55 22.88
CA ALA A 54 7.80 13.03 22.45
C ALA A 54 7.90 14.04 21.29
N ASN A 55 8.91 14.92 21.32
CA ASN A 55 9.14 15.88 20.24
C ASN A 55 9.45 15.19 18.90
N ARG A 56 10.08 14.00 18.93
CA ARG A 56 10.37 13.21 17.72
C ARG A 56 9.10 12.87 16.94
N SER A 57 8.04 12.42 17.61
CA SER A 57 6.75 12.13 16.97
C SER A 57 6.14 13.39 16.34
N ASN A 58 6.18 14.52 17.04
CA ASN A 58 5.66 15.78 16.51
C ASN A 58 6.44 16.25 15.28
N LEU A 59 7.77 16.15 15.31
CA LEU A 59 8.63 16.56 14.20
C LEU A 59 8.40 15.70 12.95
N VAL A 60 8.26 14.37 13.10
CA VAL A 60 8.06 13.52 11.93
C VAL A 60 6.73 13.81 11.25
N ILE A 61 5.67 14.10 12.01
CA ILE A 61 4.33 14.38 11.46
C ILE A 61 4.28 15.66 10.65
N LYS A 62 4.93 16.72 11.13
CA LYS A 62 5.01 17.99 10.38
C LYS A 62 5.71 17.86 9.04
N ALA A 63 6.58 16.86 8.90
CA ALA A 63 7.27 16.57 7.64
C ALA A 63 6.44 15.72 6.65
N ILE A 64 5.29 15.18 7.09
CA ILE A 64 4.44 14.33 6.25
C ILE A 64 3.64 15.21 5.28
N PRO A 65 3.64 14.88 3.98
CA PRO A 65 2.76 15.50 3.00
C PRO A 65 1.27 15.43 3.39
N ILE A 66 0.54 16.51 3.13
CA ILE A 66 -0.87 16.62 3.55
C ILE A 66 -1.76 15.54 2.95
N ASP A 67 -1.49 15.10 1.72
CA ASP A 67 -2.21 14.04 1.02
C ASP A 67 -2.05 12.66 1.69
N ILE A 68 -0.96 12.47 2.44
CA ILE A 68 -0.74 11.27 3.26
C ILE A 68 -1.43 11.45 4.61
N ILE A 69 -1.30 12.62 5.25
CA ILE A 69 -1.97 12.94 6.51
C ILE A 69 -3.48 12.71 6.40
N ASP A 70 -4.12 13.20 5.33
CA ASP A 70 -5.57 13.06 5.13
C ASP A 70 -6.03 11.59 5.07
N ARG A 71 -5.12 10.64 4.73
CA ARG A 71 -5.43 9.21 4.64
C ARG A 71 -5.11 8.42 5.91
N ILE A 72 -4.19 8.94 6.72
CA ILE A 72 -3.74 8.27 7.96
C ILE A 72 -4.16 9.00 9.23
N GLY A 73 -4.82 10.16 9.12
CA GLY A 73 -5.18 11.04 10.23
C GLY A 73 -5.82 10.27 11.39
N ASP A 74 -6.85 9.48 11.12
CA ASP A 74 -7.54 8.70 12.16
C ASP A 74 -6.69 7.57 12.78
N LYS A 75 -5.59 7.18 12.11
CA LYS A 75 -4.73 6.07 12.53
C LYS A 75 -3.53 6.52 13.37
N ILE A 76 -3.19 7.80 13.33
CA ILE A 76 -1.99 8.35 14.00
C ILE A 76 -2.27 8.86 15.42
N TYR A 77 -3.53 8.82 15.85
CA TYR A 77 -3.98 9.12 17.21
C TYR A 77 -4.51 7.85 17.89
N ASP A 78 -4.40 7.81 19.21
CA ASP A 78 -5.01 6.76 20.03
C ASP A 78 -6.48 7.08 20.37
N THR A 79 -7.08 6.23 21.20
CA THR A 79 -8.48 6.37 21.67
C THR A 79 -8.73 7.62 22.52
N GLU A 80 -7.68 8.23 23.06
CA GLU A 80 -7.73 9.46 23.86
C GLU A 80 -7.33 10.69 23.03
N GLU A 81 -7.32 10.57 21.70
CA GLU A 81 -6.88 11.58 20.74
C GLU A 81 -5.42 12.03 20.93
N CYS A 82 -4.63 11.22 21.63
CA CYS A 82 -3.22 11.48 21.87
C CYS A 82 -2.37 10.94 20.71
N LEU A 83 -1.33 11.69 20.36
CA LEU A 83 -0.47 11.32 19.26
C LEU A 83 0.33 10.06 19.58
N LEU A 84 0.34 9.10 18.65
CA LEU A 84 1.12 7.88 18.82
C LEU A 84 2.63 8.13 18.96
N ASN A 85 3.29 7.23 19.67
CA ASN A 85 4.74 7.23 19.79
C ASN A 85 5.40 6.95 18.44
N TYR A 86 6.64 7.44 18.28
CA TYR A 86 7.40 7.36 17.03
C TYR A 86 7.45 5.92 16.46
N ASP A 87 7.70 4.94 17.32
CA ASP A 87 7.82 3.53 16.92
C ASP A 87 6.52 2.95 16.32
N LEU A 88 5.37 3.50 16.70
CA LEU A 88 4.06 3.11 16.17
C LEU A 88 3.67 3.93 14.93
N LEU A 89 4.06 5.21 14.87
CA LEU A 89 3.82 6.09 13.73
C LEU A 89 4.56 5.63 12.47
N VAL A 90 5.84 5.27 12.58
CA VAL A 90 6.69 4.94 11.43
C VAL A 90 6.12 3.79 10.58
N PRO A 91 5.67 2.66 11.17
CA PRO A 91 5.00 1.59 10.43
C PRO A 91 3.78 2.08 9.65
N ILE A 92 2.94 2.92 10.25
CA ILE A 92 1.72 3.46 9.62
C ILE A 92 2.09 4.28 8.39
N ILE A 93 3.02 5.22 8.54
CA ILE A 93 3.50 6.09 7.45
C ILE A 93 4.12 5.26 6.34
N ARG A 94 4.98 4.29 6.69
CA ARG A 94 5.65 3.40 5.74
C ARG A 94 4.64 2.55 4.95
N ASN A 95 3.62 2.03 5.63
CA ASN A 95 2.58 1.23 4.98
C ASN A 95 1.77 2.06 4.00
N GLU A 96 1.41 3.29 4.36
CA GLU A 96 0.68 4.20 3.45
C GLU A 96 1.53 4.56 2.23
N ILE A 97 2.80 4.94 2.42
CA ILE A 97 3.72 5.20 1.29
C ILE A 97 3.81 4.00 0.34
N ASN A 98 3.94 2.79 0.89
CA ASN A 98 4.02 1.57 0.10
C ASN A 98 2.69 1.27 -0.63
N SER A 99 1.56 1.52 0.03
CA SER A 99 0.23 1.41 -0.57
C SER A 99 0.09 2.34 -1.79
N GLN A 100 0.45 3.61 -1.63
CA GLN A 100 0.39 4.58 -2.73
C GLN A 100 1.33 4.21 -3.89
N LYS A 101 2.54 3.70 -3.60
CA LYS A 101 3.44 3.16 -4.63
C LYS A 101 2.79 2.03 -5.41
N ARG A 102 2.16 1.06 -4.73
CA ARG A 102 1.48 -0.07 -5.38
C ARG A 102 0.30 0.40 -6.23
N ILE A 103 -0.54 1.29 -5.70
CA ILE A 103 -1.67 1.86 -6.44
C ILE A 103 -1.19 2.60 -7.69
N LYS A 104 -0.08 3.34 -7.61
CA LYS A 104 0.48 4.05 -8.76
C LYS A 104 0.94 3.08 -9.86
N ILE A 105 1.58 1.97 -9.49
CA ILE A 105 1.99 0.91 -10.43
C ILE A 105 0.76 0.29 -11.09
N LEU A 106 -0.25 -0.10 -10.30
CA LEU A 106 -1.49 -0.67 -10.82
C LEU A 106 -2.22 0.25 -11.79
N LYS A 107 -2.27 1.56 -11.50
CA LYS A 107 -2.85 2.56 -12.40
C LYS A 107 -2.08 2.67 -13.70
N GLN A 108 -0.74 2.64 -13.65
CA GLN A 108 0.10 2.65 -14.84
C GLN A 108 -0.14 1.42 -15.70
N GLU A 109 -0.19 0.23 -15.11
CA GLU A 109 -0.47 -1.02 -15.82
C GLU A 109 -1.87 -1.02 -16.45
N SER A 110 -2.89 -0.54 -15.74
CA SER A 110 -4.25 -0.44 -16.30
C SER A 110 -4.34 0.51 -17.50
N ASN A 111 -3.62 1.64 -17.47
CA ASN A 111 -3.59 2.59 -18.58
C ASN A 111 -2.85 2.02 -19.80
N ILE A 112 -1.82 1.21 -19.58
CA ILE A 112 -1.10 0.53 -20.67
C ILE A 112 -2.01 -0.50 -21.36
N ILE A 113 -2.82 -1.25 -20.60
CA ILE A 113 -3.76 -2.23 -21.15
C ILE A 113 -4.84 -1.54 -22.00
N HIS A 114 -5.38 -0.41 -21.54
CA HIS A 114 -6.35 0.36 -22.33
C HIS A 114 -5.74 1.05 -23.55
N SER A 115 -4.47 1.45 -23.50
CA SER A 115 -3.77 2.07 -24.65
C SER A 115 -3.29 1.04 -25.69
N ALA A 116 -3.05 -0.21 -25.31
CA ALA A 116 -2.64 -1.28 -26.23
C ALA A 116 -3.81 -1.92 -26.99
N GLN A 117 -5.06 -1.51 -26.69
CA GLN A 117 -6.28 -1.99 -27.33
C GLN A 117 -6.83 -1.05 -28.43
N GLU A 118 -6.08 -0.02 -28.83
CA GLU A 118 -6.35 0.70 -30.07
C GLU A 118 -5.81 -0.11 -31.26
N GLU A 119 -6.58 -1.11 -31.70
CA GLU A 119 -6.37 -1.76 -33.00
C GLU A 119 -6.52 -0.73 -34.14
N PRO A 120 -5.65 -0.78 -35.17
CA PRO A 120 -5.77 0.09 -36.32
C PRO A 120 -7.07 -0.22 -37.07
N GLN A 121 -7.88 0.80 -37.30
CA GLN A 121 -9.07 0.74 -38.14
C GLN A 121 -8.68 0.29 -39.56
N LEU A 122 -8.84 -1.00 -39.87
CA LEU A 122 -8.89 -1.47 -41.25
C LEU A 122 -10.28 -1.18 -41.81
N THR A 123 -10.33 -0.05 -42.49
CA THR A 123 -11.44 0.33 -43.38
C THR A 123 -11.54 -0.70 -44.50
N ILE A 124 -12.51 -1.61 -44.45
CA ILE A 124 -13.00 -2.30 -45.65
C ILE A 124 -14.52 -2.11 -45.72
N GLN A 125 -14.90 -1.29 -46.69
CA GLN A 125 -16.26 -1.10 -47.16
C GLN A 125 -16.83 -2.43 -47.66
N ASN A 126 -17.98 -2.89 -47.14
CA ASN A 126 -19.26 -2.94 -47.87
C ASN A 126 -20.33 -3.80 -47.16
N PRO A 127 -21.62 -3.61 -47.51
CA PRO A 127 -22.73 -3.57 -46.57
C PRO A 127 -23.59 -4.83 -46.66
N HIS A 128 -24.20 -5.26 -45.55
CA HIS A 128 -25.54 -5.85 -45.55
C HIS A 128 -26.09 -5.94 -44.12
N LEU A 129 -27.39 -5.66 -44.01
CA LEU A 129 -28.34 -5.85 -42.90
C LEU A 129 -28.58 -4.66 -41.93
N PRO A 130 -29.72 -3.96 -42.09
CA PRO A 130 -30.30 -3.13 -41.05
C PRO A 130 -31.23 -3.93 -40.12
N HIS A 131 -31.56 -3.29 -39.00
CA HIS A 131 -32.69 -3.51 -38.08
C HIS A 131 -32.42 -4.23 -36.74
N PHE A 132 -31.92 -3.45 -35.78
CA PHE A 132 -32.45 -3.53 -34.42
C PHE A 132 -33.93 -3.09 -34.44
N LEU A 133 -34.86 -4.02 -34.19
CA LEU A 133 -36.26 -3.71 -33.94
C LEU A 133 -36.48 -3.51 -32.44
N THR A 134 -36.73 -2.27 -32.03
CA THR A 134 -37.35 -1.95 -30.74
C THR A 134 -38.84 -2.29 -30.81
N LYS A 135 -39.27 -3.37 -30.13
CA LYS A 135 -40.69 -3.69 -29.96
C LYS A 135 -41.22 -3.13 -28.64
N LYS A 136 -42.10 -2.14 -28.75
CA LYS A 136 -43.03 -1.69 -27.69
C LYS A 136 -44.01 -2.82 -27.33
N VAL A 137 -44.38 -2.82 -26.05
CA VAL A 137 -45.37 -3.68 -25.38
C VAL A 137 -46.77 -3.51 -25.97
N GLY A 138 -47.52 -4.61 -26.15
CA GLY A 138 -48.97 -4.59 -26.37
C GLY A 138 -49.59 -5.94 -26.78
N SER A 139 -50.35 -6.54 -25.84
CA SER A 139 -51.38 -7.60 -25.96
C SER A 139 -50.95 -9.10 -26.14
N ILE A 140 -51.58 -9.96 -25.33
CA ILE A 140 -51.57 -11.46 -25.32
C ILE A 140 -53.04 -11.90 -25.59
N PRO A 141 -53.38 -13.09 -26.18
CA PRO A 141 -53.42 -14.37 -25.43
C PRO A 141 -53.07 -15.69 -26.19
N THR A 142 -52.41 -16.63 -25.46
CA THR A 142 -52.50 -18.13 -25.47
C THR A 142 -51.99 -19.00 -26.67
N PRO A 143 -51.71 -20.33 -26.51
CA PRO A 143 -50.84 -21.03 -25.53
C PRO A 143 -49.84 -22.07 -26.15
N SER A 144 -48.62 -22.20 -25.58
CA SER A 144 -47.65 -23.35 -25.53
C SER A 144 -47.22 -24.14 -26.82
N PRO A 145 -45.93 -24.52 -26.99
CA PRO A 145 -45.28 -25.64 -26.26
C PRO A 145 -43.87 -25.31 -25.69
N PRO A 146 -43.27 -26.18 -24.83
CA PRO A 146 -42.18 -25.77 -23.94
C PRO A 146 -40.83 -25.68 -24.67
N MET A 147 -40.13 -24.55 -24.52
CA MET A 147 -38.73 -24.42 -24.91
C MET A 147 -37.80 -24.70 -23.73
N LYS A 148 -36.81 -25.53 -24.00
CA LYS A 148 -35.77 -26.06 -23.10
C LYS A 148 -35.09 -24.96 -22.26
N GLU A 149 -34.93 -25.24 -20.98
CA GLU A 149 -34.17 -24.44 -20.02
C GLU A 149 -32.75 -24.16 -20.51
N LYS A 150 -32.50 -22.90 -20.88
CA LYS A 150 -31.19 -22.38 -21.30
C LYS A 150 -30.44 -21.75 -20.11
N GLY A 151 -30.52 -22.37 -18.93
CA GLY A 151 -30.04 -21.79 -17.67
C GLY A 151 -28.94 -22.59 -16.96
N SER A 152 -28.59 -23.80 -17.43
CA SER A 152 -27.66 -24.68 -16.67
C SER A 152 -26.18 -24.56 -17.09
N GLU A 153 -25.88 -24.12 -18.31
CA GLU A 153 -24.50 -24.08 -18.84
C GLU A 153 -23.69 -22.92 -18.26
N ASP A 154 -24.30 -21.75 -18.06
CA ASP A 154 -23.62 -20.57 -17.52
C ASP A 154 -23.18 -20.77 -16.06
N ILE A 155 -24.01 -21.42 -15.24
CA ILE A 155 -23.70 -21.69 -13.83
C ILE A 155 -22.58 -22.73 -13.71
N LYS A 156 -22.61 -23.79 -14.54
CA LYS A 156 -21.56 -24.81 -14.56
C LYS A 156 -20.23 -24.22 -15.05
N SER A 157 -20.27 -23.36 -16.06
CA SER A 157 -19.09 -22.64 -16.56
C SER A 157 -18.48 -21.76 -15.47
N LEU A 158 -19.31 -21.00 -14.76
CA LEU A 158 -18.87 -20.15 -13.64
C LEU A 158 -18.26 -20.96 -12.50
N ILE A 159 -18.88 -22.08 -12.10
CA ILE A 159 -18.36 -22.96 -11.06
C ILE A 159 -16.99 -23.54 -11.47
N ASN A 160 -16.84 -23.96 -12.72
CA ASN A 160 -15.56 -24.46 -13.23
C ASN A 160 -14.47 -23.39 -13.22
N GLN A 161 -14.81 -22.14 -13.55
CA GLN A 161 -13.89 -21.02 -13.53
C GLN A 161 -13.43 -20.68 -12.09
N ILE A 162 -14.36 -20.67 -11.13
CA ILE A 162 -14.06 -20.44 -9.71
C ILE A 162 -13.16 -21.56 -9.17
N ASN A 163 -13.46 -22.81 -9.49
CA ASN A 163 -12.66 -23.96 -9.06
C ASN A 163 -11.24 -23.93 -9.65
N ALA A 164 -11.10 -23.56 -10.94
CA ALA A 164 -9.80 -23.41 -11.58
C ALA A 164 -8.96 -22.30 -10.93
N MET A 165 -9.60 -21.17 -10.57
CA MET A 165 -8.94 -20.05 -9.91
C MET A 165 -8.50 -20.40 -8.49
N SER A 166 -9.34 -21.09 -7.72
CA SER A 166 -9.00 -21.56 -6.36
C SER A 166 -7.81 -22.53 -6.39
N LEU A 167 -7.75 -23.44 -7.36
CA LEU A 167 -6.62 -24.35 -7.54
C LEU A 167 -5.32 -23.61 -7.91
N ALA A 168 -5.42 -22.56 -8.74
CA ALA A 168 -4.26 -21.74 -9.10
C ALA A 168 -3.71 -20.96 -7.89
N ILE A 169 -4.58 -20.39 -7.06
CA ILE A 169 -4.20 -19.70 -5.82
C ILE A 169 -3.48 -20.66 -4.88
N LYS A 170 -4.05 -21.86 -4.66
CA LYS A 170 -3.44 -22.88 -3.80
C LYS A 170 -2.03 -23.27 -4.26
N ARG A 171 -1.81 -23.43 -5.58
CA ARG A 171 -0.49 -23.72 -6.15
C ARG A 171 0.51 -22.58 -5.94
N ILE A 172 0.06 -21.33 -5.94
CA ILE A 172 0.91 -20.16 -5.68
C ILE A 172 1.31 -20.12 -4.20
N GLU A 173 0.36 -20.37 -3.30
CA GLU A 173 0.60 -20.45 -1.86
C GLU A 173 1.60 -21.58 -1.52
N GLU A 174 1.41 -22.78 -2.08
CA GLU A 174 2.34 -23.91 -1.90
C GLU A 174 3.73 -23.63 -2.49
N ARG A 175 3.84 -22.88 -3.59
CA ARG A 175 5.15 -22.50 -4.15
C ARG A 175 5.87 -21.43 -3.31
N SER A 176 5.11 -20.59 -2.60
CA SER A 176 5.67 -19.58 -1.70
C SER A 176 6.23 -20.18 -0.40
N THR A 177 5.67 -21.29 0.10
CA THR A 177 6.17 -21.96 1.31
C THR A 177 7.46 -22.75 1.06
N TYR A 178 7.64 -23.34 -0.12
CA TYR A 178 8.86 -24.09 -0.46
C TYR A 178 10.12 -23.22 -0.63
N THR A 179 9.97 -21.92 -0.92
CA THR A 179 11.13 -21.01 -1.09
C THR A 179 11.59 -20.35 0.22
N HIS A 180 10.92 -20.61 1.34
CA HIS A 180 11.30 -20.07 2.66
C HIS A 180 11.99 -21.07 3.60
N SER A 181 12.27 -22.31 3.17
CA SER A 181 12.76 -23.38 4.05
C SER A 181 14.28 -23.64 4.03
N THR A 182 15.13 -22.63 3.77
CA THR A 182 16.58 -22.73 4.05
C THR A 182 17.20 -21.39 4.43
N ASN A 183 16.97 -20.93 5.67
CA ASN A 183 17.97 -20.21 6.47
C ASN A 183 17.36 -19.71 7.79
N LYS A 184 17.66 -20.41 8.88
CA LYS A 184 18.38 -19.87 10.04
C LYS A 184 18.19 -20.77 11.26
N ASP A 185 19.25 -21.54 11.55
CA ASP A 185 19.72 -21.64 12.92
C ASP A 185 19.82 -20.23 13.53
N PHE A 186 19.27 -20.03 14.73
CA PHE A 186 19.99 -19.50 15.90
C PHE A 186 19.01 -19.24 17.07
N ARG A 187 19.25 -20.01 18.14
CA ARG A 187 19.11 -19.64 19.57
C ARG A 187 17.73 -19.56 20.20
N SER A 188 17.38 -20.71 20.78
CA SER A 188 16.83 -20.94 22.13
C SER A 188 16.67 -19.72 23.04
N PHE A 189 15.44 -19.62 23.56
CA PHE A 189 14.96 -18.74 24.61
C PHE A 189 15.78 -18.83 25.89
N ARG A 190 16.06 -17.67 26.48
CA ARG A 190 16.07 -17.52 27.94
C ARG A 190 15.42 -16.19 28.31
N ASP A 191 14.31 -16.32 29.03
CA ASP A 191 13.69 -15.30 29.86
C ASP A 191 14.73 -14.52 30.66
N HIS A 192 14.49 -13.22 30.88
CA HIS A 192 14.36 -12.64 32.22
C HIS A 192 13.89 -11.17 32.17
N SER A 193 12.82 -10.93 32.93
CA SER A 193 12.48 -9.71 33.68
C SER A 193 12.31 -8.38 32.95
N LYS A 194 11.05 -7.95 32.84
CA LYS A 194 10.64 -6.54 32.74
C LYS A 194 10.99 -5.82 34.06
N PRO A 195 11.53 -4.60 34.06
CA PRO A 195 11.31 -3.66 35.15
C PRO A 195 10.09 -2.79 34.84
N LYS A 196 9.15 -2.77 35.81
CA LYS A 196 8.14 -1.73 35.96
C LYS A 196 8.84 -0.42 36.29
N MET A 197 8.50 0.66 35.60
CA MET A 197 8.74 2.02 36.11
C MET A 197 7.38 2.64 36.41
N CYS A 198 7.09 2.78 37.71
CA CYS A 198 6.07 3.68 38.23
C CYS A 198 6.77 4.95 38.71
N LEU A 199 6.09 6.07 38.50
CA LEU A 199 6.45 7.45 38.81
C LEU A 199 6.99 7.66 40.23
N LEU A 200 7.99 8.55 40.34
CA LEU A 200 8.06 9.64 41.30
C LEU A 200 8.79 10.81 40.63
#